data_AF-A0A1F4TPM7-F1
#
_entry.id   AF-A0A1F4TPM7-F1
#
_cell.length_a   1.000
_cell.length_b   1.000
_cell.length_c   1.000
_cell.angle_alpha   90.00
_cell.angle_beta   90.00
_cell.angle_gamma   90.00
#
_symmetry.space_group_name_H-M   'P 1'
#
loop_
_entity.id
_entity.type
_entity.pdbx_description
1 polymer ?
#
loop_
_entity_poly.entity_id
_entity_poly.type
_entity_poly.pdbx_seq_one_letter_code
_entity_poly.pdbx_strand_id
1 'polypeptide(L)'
;MPNLEQFEENIFNSVNQGLTAKQIAEKTVVAALEAEYGKTFTFSPHFAKMVDVLAEIIVTNPDLRRQTLSMASRYLQKKNEQYQTNRV
;
A
#
# COMPACT_ATOMS: atom_id res chain seq x y z
N MET A 1 -16.20 -3.34 -7.76
CA MET A 1 -15.26 -2.26 -8.10
C MET A 1 -14.66 -1.82 -6.79
N PRO A 2 -13.32 -1.85 -6.64
CA PRO A 2 -12.66 -1.51 -5.39
C PRO A 2 -13.01 -0.09 -4.97
N ASN A 3 -13.19 0.13 -3.67
CA ASN A 3 -13.41 1.46 -3.12
C ASN A 3 -12.09 2.25 -3.19
N LEU A 4 -11.92 3.03 -4.26
CA LEU A 4 -10.69 3.76 -4.54
C LEU A 4 -10.31 4.71 -3.40
N GLU A 5 -11.28 5.46 -2.85
CA GLU A 5 -11.03 6.41 -1.77
C GLU A 5 -10.48 5.71 -0.51
N GLN A 6 -11.08 4.56 -0.17
CA GLN A 6 -10.64 3.77 0.97
C GLN A 6 -9.27 3.13 0.76
N PHE A 7 -8.97 2.71 -0.47
CA PHE A 7 -7.63 2.27 -0.85
C PHE A 7 -6.58 3.38 -0.68
N GLU A 8 -6.87 4.58 -1.20
CA GLU A 8 -5.97 5.73 -1.09
C GLU A 8 -5.72 6.13 0.36
N GLU A 9 -6.77 6.17 1.18
CA GLU A 9 -6.68 6.48 2.60
C GLU A 9 -5.81 5.47 3.35
N ASN A 10 -6.02 4.17 3.11
CA ASN A 10 -5.26 3.09 3.73
C ASN A 10 -3.78 3.14 3.33
N ILE A 11 -3.48 3.38 2.05
CA ILE A 11 -2.10 3.54 1.56
C ILE A 11 -1.46 4.78 2.15
N PHE A 12 -2.18 5.90 2.13
CA PHE A 12 -1.70 7.15 2.70
C PHE A 12 -1.34 6.92 4.16
N ASN A 13 -2.19 6.31 4.98
CA ASN A 13 -1.89 6.13 6.41
C ASN A 13 -0.75 5.14 6.68
N SER A 14 -0.52 4.16 5.80
CA SER A 14 0.42 3.06 6.06
C SER A 14 1.81 3.22 5.43
N VAL A 15 1.94 3.95 4.32
CA VAL A 15 3.22 4.12 3.61
C VAL A 15 4.03 5.27 4.20
N ASN A 16 5.31 5.01 4.48
CA ASN A 16 6.29 5.99 4.96
C ASN A 16 7.68 5.73 4.35
N GLN A 17 8.58 6.72 4.46
CA GLN A 17 9.90 6.69 3.80
C GLN A 17 10.87 5.65 4.36
N GLY A 18 10.61 5.08 5.54
CA GLY A 18 11.47 4.07 6.16
C GLY A 18 11.17 2.64 5.71
N LEU A 19 10.16 2.42 4.86
CA LEU A 19 9.75 1.08 4.44
C LEU A 19 10.61 0.55 3.30
N THR A 20 10.93 -0.74 3.36
CA THR A 20 11.56 -1.47 2.25
C THR A 20 10.58 -1.67 1.09
N ALA A 21 11.06 -1.99 -0.11
CA ALA A 21 10.21 -2.28 -1.25
C ALA A 21 9.20 -3.42 -0.98
N LYS A 22 9.61 -4.45 -0.21
CA LYS A 22 8.71 -5.53 0.20
C LYS A 22 7.63 -5.04 1.14
N GLN A 23 7.98 -4.24 2.15
CA GLN A 23 6.99 -3.67 3.07
C GLN A 23 6.01 -2.74 2.36
N ILE A 24 6.47 -1.95 1.40
CA ILE A 24 5.59 -1.12 0.55
C ILE A 24 4.61 -2.01 -0.23
N ALA A 25 5.08 -3.12 -0.80
CA ALA A 25 4.23 -4.07 -1.51
C ALA A 25 3.21 -4.73 -0.57
N GLU A 26 3.62 -5.17 0.64
CA GLU A 26 2.72 -5.71 1.65
C GLU A 26 1.61 -4.72 2.04
N LYS A 27 1.98 -3.47 2.35
CA LYS A 27 0.99 -2.42 2.67
C LYS A 27 0.04 -2.15 1.50
N THR A 28 0.56 -2.20 0.27
CA THR A 28 -0.24 -2.06 -0.95
C THR A 28 -1.27 -3.18 -1.08
N VAL A 29 -0.84 -4.42 -0.92
CA VAL A 29 -1.72 -5.58 -1.01
C VAL A 29 -2.78 -5.55 0.09
N VAL A 30 -2.39 -5.22 1.33
CA VAL A 30 -3.34 -5.09 2.45
C VAL A 30 -4.40 -4.03 2.15
N ALA A 31 -3.99 -2.82 1.73
CA ALA A 31 -4.93 -1.76 1.41
C ALA A 31 -5.89 -2.13 0.27
N ALA A 32 -5.39 -2.82 -0.77
CA ALA A 32 -6.22 -3.28 -1.89
C ALA A 32 -7.25 -4.31 -1.44
N LEU A 33 -6.84 -5.29 -0.63
CA LEU A 33 -7.73 -6.32 -0.11
C LEU A 33 -8.75 -5.76 0.89
N GLU A 34 -8.35 -4.82 1.73
CA GLU A 34 -9.27 -4.12 2.64
C GLU A 34 -10.29 -3.26 1.88
N ALA A 35 -9.90 -2.62 0.78
CA ALA A 35 -10.80 -1.81 -0.04
C ALA A 35 -11.81 -2.65 -0.85
N GLU A 36 -11.46 -3.88 -1.21
CA GLU A 36 -12.34 -4.79 -1.95
C GLU A 36 -13.23 -5.63 -1.02
N TYR A 37 -12.68 -6.15 0.07
CA TYR A 37 -13.34 -7.15 0.93
C TYR A 37 -13.66 -6.65 2.35
N GLY A 38 -13.23 -5.43 2.70
CA GLY A 38 -13.40 -4.84 4.02
C GLY A 38 -12.35 -5.32 5.04
N LYS A 39 -12.23 -4.59 6.15
CA LYS A 39 -11.26 -4.88 7.23
C LYS A 39 -11.44 -6.26 7.86
N THR A 40 -12.65 -6.82 7.87
CA THR A 40 -12.92 -8.14 8.46
C THR A 40 -12.18 -9.28 7.74
N PHE A 41 -11.86 -9.08 6.46
CA PHE A 41 -11.11 -10.06 5.67
C PHE A 41 -9.67 -10.28 6.18
N THR A 42 -9.09 -9.27 6.85
CA THR A 42 -7.74 -9.35 7.42
C THR A 42 -7.60 -10.36 8.56
N PHE A 43 -8.70 -10.73 9.21
CA PHE A 43 -8.71 -11.72 10.29
C PHE A 43 -8.71 -13.18 9.79
N SER A 44 -8.77 -13.39 8.47
CA SER A 44 -8.77 -14.74 7.94
C SER A 44 -7.42 -15.45 8.20
N PRO A 45 -7.41 -16.74 8.58
CA PRO A 45 -6.21 -17.45 9.02
C PRO A 45 -5.10 -17.57 7.95
N HIS A 46 -5.42 -17.27 6.69
CA HIS A 46 -4.48 -17.32 5.56
C HIS A 46 -4.12 -15.93 5.01
N PHE A 47 -4.67 -14.86 5.59
CA PHE A 47 -4.48 -13.49 5.10
C PHE A 47 -3.00 -13.11 5.05
N ALA A 48 -2.29 -13.29 6.16
CA ALA A 48 -0.87 -12.91 6.25
C ALA A 48 -0.01 -13.65 5.22
N LYS A 49 -0.25 -14.95 5.01
CA LYS A 49 0.48 -15.75 4.02
C LYS A 49 0.15 -15.30 2.59
N MET A 50 -1.10 -14.96 2.32
CA MET A 50 -1.50 -14.44 1.01
C MET A 50 -0.84 -13.09 0.72
N VAL A 51 -0.82 -12.18 1.70
CA VAL A 51 -0.14 -10.88 1.57
C VAL A 51 1.35 -11.07 1.29
N ASP A 52 2.04 -11.94 2.03
CA ASP A 52 3.47 -12.21 1.83
C ASP A 52 3.76 -12.77 0.43
N VAL A 53 2.97 -13.75 -0.04
CA VAL A 53 3.12 -14.31 -1.40
C VAL A 53 2.90 -13.25 -2.47
N LEU A 54 1.86 -12.43 -2.35
CA LEU A 54 1.57 -11.37 -3.33
C LEU A 54 2.64 -10.29 -3.31
N ALA A 55 3.12 -9.89 -2.13
CA ALA A 55 4.21 -8.94 -2.00
C ALA A 55 5.51 -9.48 -2.62
N GLU A 56 5.81 -10.77 -2.43
CA GLU A 56 6.96 -11.42 -3.04
C GLU A 56 6.86 -11.42 -4.57
N ILE A 57 5.68 -11.72 -5.13
CA ILE A 57 5.43 -11.64 -6.59
C ILE A 57 5.65 -10.22 -7.10
N ILE A 58 5.16 -9.20 -6.39
CA ILE A 58 5.33 -7.79 -6.76
C ILE A 58 6.81 -7.41 -6.78
N VAL A 59 7.58 -7.80 -5.77
CA VAL A 59 9.01 -7.41 -5.66
C VAL A 59 9.90 -8.17 -6.64
N THR A 60 9.57 -9.44 -6.93
CA THR A 60 10.32 -10.29 -7.86
C THR A 60 10.01 -9.99 -9.32
N ASN A 61 8.82 -9.48 -9.64
CA ASN A 61 8.47 -9.00 -10.98
C ASN A 61 8.91 -7.53 -11.17
N PRO A 62 9.86 -7.22 -12.09
CA PRO A 62 10.37 -5.86 -12.25
C PRO A 62 9.31 -4.80 -12.62
N ASP A 63 8.33 -5.17 -13.44
CA ASP A 63 7.29 -4.24 -13.88
C ASP A 63 6.30 -3.93 -12.76
N LEU A 64 5.85 -4.95 -12.02
CA LEU A 64 4.98 -4.76 -10.86
C LEU A 64 5.70 -3.95 -9.78
N ARG A 65 6.95 -4.29 -9.49
CA ARG A 65 7.78 -3.53 -8.54
C ARG A 65 7.85 -2.06 -8.92
N ARG A 66 8.13 -1.75 -10.19
CA ARG A 66 8.20 -0.37 -10.68
C ARG A 66 6.87 0.36 -10.51
N GLN A 67 5.76 -0.29 -10.84
CA GLN A 67 4.43 0.29 -10.69
C GLN A 67 4.09 0.57 -9.22
N THR A 68 4.29 -0.40 -8.34
CA THR A 68 4.04 -0.26 -6.89
C THR A 68 4.90 0.83 -6.26
N LEU A 69 6.20 0.89 -6.58
CA LEU A 69 7.10 1.93 -6.05
C LEU A 69 6.76 3.32 -6.60
N SER A 70 6.39 3.43 -7.89
CA SER A 70 5.95 4.70 -8.49
C SER A 70 4.70 5.23 -7.80
N MET A 71 3.72 4.36 -7.55
CA MET A 71 2.51 4.69 -6.82
C MET A 71 2.83 5.14 -5.39
N ALA A 72 3.64 4.38 -4.65
CA ALA A 72 4.07 4.74 -3.30
C ALA A 72 4.81 6.09 -3.26
N SER A 73 5.69 6.36 -4.24
CA SER A 73 6.40 7.63 -4.37
C SER A 73 5.45 8.81 -4.49
N ARG A 74 4.37 8.68 -5.26
CA ARG A 74 3.36 9.75 -5.40
C ARG A 74 2.65 10.04 -4.07
N TYR A 75 2.30 9.01 -3.31
CA TYR A 75 1.66 9.20 -2.00
C TYR A 75 2.61 9.80 -0.97
N LEU A 76 3.90 9.44 -1.01
CA LEU A 76 4.93 10.06 -0.17
C LEU A 76 5.13 11.54 -0.50
N GLN A 77 5.11 11.91 -1.79
CA GLN A 77 5.17 13.30 -2.23
C GLN A 77 3.96 14.09 -1.74
N LYS A 78 2.74 13.58 -1.95
CA LYS A 78 1.48 14.18 -1.47
C LYS A 78 1.49 14.40 0.05
N LYS A 79 2.02 13.44 0.81
CA LYS A 79 2.23 13.60 2.26
C LYS A 79 3.14 14.78 2.59
N ASN A 80 4.31 14.84 1.95
CA ASN A 80 5.29 15.88 2.20
C ASN A 80 4.73 17.27 1.87
N GLU A 81 3.99 17.41 0.78
CA GLU A 81 3.29 18.65 0.38
C GLU A 81 2.28 19.07 1.46
N GLN A 82 1.46 18.14 1.96
CA GLN A 82 0.47 18.44 3.00
C GLN A 82 1.12 18.88 4.32
N TYR A 83 2.26 18.27 4.71
CA TYR A 83 3.02 18.70 5.88
C TYR A 83 3.67 20.08 5.71
N GLN A 84 4.05 20.46 4.49
CA GLN A 84 4.60 21.79 4.22
C GLN A 84 3.51 22.87 4.29
N THR A 85 2.32 22.62 3.74
CA THR A 85 1.19 23.55 3.80
C THR A 85 0.69 23.78 5.23
N ASN A 86 0.67 22.75 6.08
CA ASN A 86 0.22 22.87 7.48
C ASN A 86 1.26 23.54 8.42
N ARG A 87 2.43 23.92 7.91
CA ARG A 87 3.48 24.62 8.66
C ARG A 87 3.54 26.12 8.38
N VAL A 88 2.70 26.61 7.47
CA VAL A 88 2.52 28.04 7.14
C VAL A 88 1.27 28.54 7.85
#